data_AF-A0A2G9GYX9-F1
#
_entry.id   AF-A0A2G9GYX9-F1
#
_cell.length_a   1.000
_cell.length_b   1.000
_cell.length_c   1.000
_cell.angle_alpha   90.00
_cell.angle_beta   90.00
_cell.angle_gamma   90.00
#
_symmetry.space_group_name_H-M   'P 1'
#
loop_
_entity.id
_entity.type
_entity.pdbx_description
1 polymer ?
#
loop_
_entity_poly.entity_id
_entity_poly.type
_entity_poly.pdbx_seq_one_letter_code
_entity_poly.pdbx_strand_id
1 'polypeptide(L)'
;MKHLEIVCKKFKDNEIILSPNKIELEKSKIDYLGIISSSTGIILQPHITTKIKEFPEKLKTLKELQNLLGLLNYGRQFVKNLSKWEKSFLEKLKNAQKNQKNSNIKINWSEVDTKRLQ
;
A
#
# COMPACT_ATOMS: atom_id res chain seq x y z
N MET A 1 9.77 -31.05 1.76
CA MET A 1 11.23 -30.91 1.96
C MET A 1 12.03 -30.65 0.68
N LYS A 2 11.72 -31.29 -0.48
CA LYS A 2 12.50 -31.14 -1.73
C LYS A 2 12.83 -29.70 -2.15
N HIS A 3 11.89 -28.75 -2.05
CA HIS A 3 12.15 -27.36 -2.44
C HIS A 3 13.11 -26.61 -1.50
N LEU A 4 13.01 -26.87 -0.19
CA LEU A 4 13.88 -26.23 0.80
C LEU A 4 15.33 -26.69 0.64
N GLU A 5 15.54 -27.98 0.37
CA GLU A 5 16.87 -28.56 0.10
C GLU A 5 17.55 -27.90 -1.11
N ILE A 6 16.79 -27.69 -2.20
CA ILE A 6 17.30 -27.00 -3.41
C ILE A 6 17.71 -25.56 -3.08
N VAL A 7 16.88 -24.84 -2.32
CA VAL A 7 17.14 -23.44 -1.94
C VAL A 7 18.36 -23.36 -1.01
N CYS A 8 18.42 -24.21 0.02
CA CYS A 8 19.57 -24.28 0.92
C CYS A 8 20.87 -24.65 0.20
N LYS A 9 20.81 -25.58 -0.78
CA LYS A 9 21.97 -25.91 -1.61
C LYS A 9 22.46 -24.69 -2.38
N LYS A 10 21.56 -23.96 -3.04
CA LYS A 10 21.92 -22.71 -3.74
C LYS A 10 22.54 -21.67 -2.81
N PHE A 11 22.03 -21.51 -1.60
CA PHE A 11 22.63 -20.59 -0.63
C PHE A 11 24.05 -21.00 -0.25
N LYS A 12 24.29 -22.30 -0.03
CA LYS A 12 25.65 -22.82 0.24
C LYS A 12 26.58 -22.63 -0.95
N ASP A 13 26.13 -22.95 -2.16
CA ASP A 13 26.92 -22.84 -3.39
C ASP A 13 27.31 -21.37 -3.71
N ASN A 14 26.56 -20.39 -3.18
CA ASN A 14 26.81 -18.96 -3.37
C ASN A 14 27.30 -18.25 -2.09
N GLU A 15 27.69 -19.00 -1.06
CA GLU A 15 28.20 -18.45 0.22
C GLU A 15 27.24 -17.46 0.90
N ILE A 16 25.93 -17.63 0.70
CA ILE A 16 24.89 -16.81 1.31
C ILE A 16 24.61 -17.33 2.73
N ILE A 17 24.96 -16.51 3.73
CA ILE A 17 24.68 -16.79 5.14
C ILE A 17 23.32 -16.21 5.52
N LEU A 18 22.43 -17.08 6.01
CA LEU A 18 21.11 -16.68 6.49
C LEU A 18 21.17 -16.35 7.98
N SER A 19 20.52 -15.25 8.39
CA SER A 19 20.39 -14.91 9.82
C SER A 19 19.28 -15.74 10.46
N PRO A 20 19.54 -16.52 11.54
CA PRO A 20 18.51 -17.33 12.19
C PRO A 20 17.28 -16.53 12.62
N ASN A 21 17.49 -15.28 13.05
CA ASN A 21 16.42 -14.38 13.51
C ASN A 21 15.52 -13.85 12.37
N LYS A 22 15.91 -14.00 11.11
CA LYS A 22 15.18 -13.47 9.94
C LYS A 22 14.56 -14.58 9.09
N ILE A 23 14.76 -15.84 9.45
CA ILE A 23 14.27 -16.99 8.69
C ILE A 23 12.94 -17.43 9.28
N GLU A 24 11.94 -17.59 8.42
CA GLU A 24 10.67 -18.21 8.77
C GLU A 24 10.44 -19.42 7.86
N LEU A 25 10.36 -20.61 8.45
CA LEU A 25 10.10 -21.87 7.75
C LEU A 25 8.81 -22.50 8.27
N GLU A 26 8.14 -23.26 7.39
CA GLU A 26 6.94 -24.06 7.71
C GLU A 26 5.83 -23.28 8.44
N LYS A 27 5.71 -21.98 8.18
CA LYS A 27 4.64 -21.16 8.73
C LYS A 27 3.35 -21.34 7.92
N SER A 28 2.22 -21.39 8.62
CA SER A 28 0.88 -21.39 8.03
C SER A 28 0.47 -20.02 7.47
N LYS A 29 1.13 -18.95 7.95
CA LYS A 29 1.00 -17.57 7.48
C LYS A 29 2.39 -16.95 7.38
N ILE A 30 2.70 -16.33 6.26
CA ILE A 30 3.99 -15.68 6.01
C ILE A 30 3.73 -14.23 5.66
N ASP A 31 4.45 -13.32 6.33
CA ASP A 31 4.50 -11.91 5.96
C ASP A 31 5.63 -11.71 4.94
N TYR A 32 5.27 -11.27 3.73
CA TYR A 32 6.22 -11.08 2.66
C TYR A 32 5.78 -9.95 1.73
N LEU A 33 6.68 -9.00 1.43
CA LEU A 33 6.46 -7.92 0.46
C LEU A 33 5.17 -7.10 0.65
N GLY A 34 4.76 -6.83 1.90
CA GLY A 34 3.57 -6.00 2.13
C GLY A 34 2.27 -6.76 2.29
N ILE A 35 2.33 -8.08 2.13
CA ILE A 35 1.16 -8.96 2.16
C ILE A 35 1.40 -10.08 3.16
N ILE A 36 0.31 -10.55 3.76
CA ILE A 36 0.30 -11.76 4.56
C ILE A 36 -0.36 -12.84 3.70
N SER A 37 0.43 -13.86 3.34
CA SER A 37 -0.03 -15.01 2.59
C SER A 37 -0.36 -16.15 3.55
N SER A 38 -1.57 -16.70 3.44
CA SER A 38 -2.04 -17.87 4.19
C SER A 38 -2.63 -18.91 3.26
N SER A 39 -2.90 -20.11 3.77
CA SER A 39 -3.61 -21.16 3.03
C SER A 39 -5.00 -20.73 2.52
N THR A 40 -5.61 -19.76 3.18
CA THR A 40 -6.94 -19.24 2.88
C THR A 40 -6.94 -18.05 1.91
N GLY A 41 -5.78 -17.48 1.58
CA GLY A 41 -5.68 -16.35 0.67
C GLY A 41 -4.56 -15.38 1.00
N ILE A 42 -4.61 -14.20 0.36
CA ILE A 42 -3.64 -13.13 0.52
C ILE A 42 -4.37 -11.92 1.11
N ILE A 43 -3.83 -11.36 2.19
CA ILE A 43 -4.35 -10.15 2.82
C ILE A 43 -3.29 -9.06 2.85
N LEU A 44 -3.72 -7.80 2.77
CA LEU A 44 -2.82 -6.66 2.95
C LEU A 44 -2.35 -6.58 4.42
N GLN A 45 -1.11 -6.18 4.65
CA GLN A 45 -0.60 -6.02 6.00
C GLN A 45 -1.48 -5.07 6.86
N PRO A 46 -1.76 -5.42 8.14
CA PRO A 46 -2.66 -4.68 9.01
C PRO A 46 -2.31 -3.20 9.15
N HIS A 47 -1.02 -2.87 9.19
CA HIS A 47 -0.57 -1.50 9.39
C HIS A 47 -0.96 -0.56 8.23
N ILE A 48 -1.18 -1.08 7.02
CA ILE A 48 -1.68 -0.30 5.88
C ILE A 48 -3.20 -0.16 5.95
N THR A 49 -3.91 -1.25 6.23
CA THR A 49 -5.37 -1.21 6.39
C THR A 49 -5.79 -0.30 7.54
N THR A 50 -5.05 -0.28 8.64
CA THR A 50 -5.27 0.62 9.78
C THR A 50 -5.04 2.07 9.36
N LYS A 51 -3.95 2.37 8.65
CA LYS A 51 -3.68 3.72 8.13
C LYS A 51 -4.76 4.22 7.17
N ILE A 52 -5.33 3.34 6.34
CA ILE A 52 -6.44 3.70 5.44
C ILE A 52 -7.70 3.98 6.27
N LYS A 53 -7.99 3.17 7.29
CA LYS A 53 -9.16 3.33 8.17
C LYS A 53 -9.08 4.59 9.05
N GLU A 54 -7.89 4.91 9.54
CA GLU A 54 -7.63 6.08 10.38
C GLU A 54 -7.37 7.35 9.56
N PHE A 55 -7.39 7.26 8.23
CA PHE A 55 -7.13 8.40 7.38
C PHE A 55 -8.23 9.45 7.59
N PRO A 56 -7.88 10.73 7.75
CA PRO A 56 -8.87 11.77 8.03
C PRO A 56 -9.89 11.89 6.90
N GLU A 57 -11.18 11.88 7.26
CA GLU A 57 -12.30 12.08 6.31
C GLU A 57 -12.22 13.43 5.57
N LYS A 58 -11.62 14.44 6.21
CA LYS A 58 -11.42 15.77 5.62
C LYS A 58 -9.95 16.00 5.39
N LEU A 59 -9.52 15.72 4.17
CA LEU A 59 -8.23 16.14 3.64
C LEU A 59 -8.20 17.66 3.59
N LYS A 60 -7.10 18.32 3.94
CA LYS A 60 -7.00 19.78 3.92
C LYS A 60 -5.95 20.26 2.93
N THR A 61 -4.95 19.45 2.64
CA THR A 61 -3.75 19.83 1.88
C THR A 61 -3.47 18.89 0.71
N LEU A 62 -2.76 19.39 -0.29
CA LEU A 62 -2.28 18.56 -1.42
C LEU A 62 -1.38 17.41 -0.97
N LYS A 63 -0.58 17.62 0.08
CA LYS A 63 0.27 16.57 0.65
C LYS A 63 -0.56 15.43 1.24
N GLU A 64 -1.65 15.72 1.93
CA GLU A 64 -2.56 14.68 2.45
C GLU A 64 -3.24 13.92 1.32
N LEU A 65 -3.64 14.60 0.23
CA LEU A 65 -4.18 13.94 -0.96
C LEU A 65 -3.15 13.03 -1.65
N GLN A 66 -1.90 13.48 -1.80
CA GLN A 66 -0.82 12.66 -2.34
C GLN A 66 -0.54 11.44 -1.46
N ASN A 67 -0.52 11.62 -0.14
CA ASN A 67 -0.34 10.53 0.81
C ASN A 67 -1.47 9.50 0.72
N LEU A 68 -2.73 9.96 0.63
CA LEU A 68 -3.88 9.07 0.44
C LEU A 68 -3.74 8.27 -0.85
N LEU A 69 -3.45 8.94 -1.96
CA LEU A 69 -3.29 8.28 -3.26
C LEU A 69 -2.13 7.27 -3.26
N GLY A 70 -1.03 7.57 -2.55
CA GLY A 70 0.06 6.63 -2.35
C GLY A 70 -0.37 5.38 -1.58
N LEU A 71 -1.14 5.55 -0.50
CA LEU A 71 -1.68 4.43 0.29
C LEU A 71 -2.69 3.59 -0.51
N LEU A 72 -3.59 4.23 -1.25
CA LEU A 72 -4.56 3.55 -2.09
C LEU A 72 -3.89 2.77 -3.22
N ASN A 73 -2.85 3.33 -3.83
CA ASN A 73 -2.08 2.65 -4.87
C ASN A 73 -1.34 1.41 -4.32
N TYR A 74 -0.83 1.47 -3.09
CA TYR A 74 -0.23 0.31 -2.43
C TYR A 74 -1.26 -0.82 -2.21
N GLY A 75 -2.49 -0.47 -1.83
CA GLY A 75 -3.59 -1.40 -1.65
C GLY A 75 -4.39 -1.71 -2.93
N ARG A 76 -3.96 -1.28 -4.12
CA ARG A 76 -4.79 -1.25 -5.33
C ARG A 76 -5.37 -2.60 -5.73
N GLN A 77 -4.61 -3.69 -5.54
CA GLN A 77 -5.07 -5.05 -5.84
C GLN A 77 -6.17 -5.56 -4.90
N PHE A 78 -6.37 -4.91 -3.75
CA PHE A 78 -7.35 -5.29 -2.72
C PHE A 78 -8.63 -4.45 -2.76
N VAL A 79 -8.65 -3.31 -3.48
CA VAL A 79 -9.80 -2.41 -3.56
C VAL A 79 -10.47 -2.49 -4.93
N LYS A 80 -11.67 -3.07 -4.97
CA LYS A 80 -12.44 -3.17 -6.21
C LYS A 80 -12.89 -1.79 -6.69
N ASN A 81 -12.78 -1.55 -7.99
CA ASN A 81 -13.20 -0.30 -8.66
C ASN A 81 -12.47 0.98 -8.23
N LEU A 82 -11.31 0.88 -7.54
CA LEU A 82 -10.53 2.02 -7.07
C LEU A 82 -10.24 3.06 -8.16
N SER A 83 -9.98 2.61 -9.39
CA SER A 83 -9.65 3.49 -10.52
C SER A 83 -10.74 4.49 -10.89
N LYS A 84 -12.02 4.21 -10.61
CA LYS A 84 -13.12 5.16 -10.83
C LYS A 84 -13.01 6.36 -9.86
N TRP A 85 -12.54 6.10 -8.64
CA TRP A 85 -12.40 7.10 -7.58
C TRP A 85 -11.09 7.86 -7.71
N GLU A 86 -9.99 7.13 -7.93
CA GLU A 86 -8.65 7.70 -8.13
C GLU A 86 -8.61 8.72 -9.26
N LYS A 87 -9.37 8.52 -10.34
CA LYS A 87 -9.35 9.44 -11.48
C LYS A 87 -9.70 10.87 -11.09
N SER A 88 -10.78 11.07 -10.33
CA SER A 88 -11.21 12.40 -9.86
C SER A 88 -10.15 13.07 -8.97
N PHE A 89 -9.56 12.29 -8.07
CA PHE A 89 -8.51 12.76 -7.16
C PHE A 89 -7.19 13.07 -7.89
N LEU A 90 -6.81 12.25 -8.86
CA LEU A 90 -5.62 12.44 -9.69
C LEU A 90 -5.77 13.67 -10.61
N GLU A 91 -6.96 13.94 -11.14
CA GLU A 91 -7.22 15.17 -11.92
C GLU A 91 -7.07 16.42 -11.05
N LYS A 92 -7.61 16.41 -9.82
CA LYS A 92 -7.40 17.49 -8.85
C LYS A 92 -5.92 17.66 -8.50
N LEU A 93 -5.20 16.57 -8.30
CA LEU A 93 -3.77 16.60 -8.04
C LEU A 93 -2.98 17.23 -9.19
N LYS A 94 -3.24 16.79 -10.44
CA LYS A 94 -2.59 17.31 -11.64
C LYS A 94 -2.85 18.80 -11.83
N ASN A 95 -4.10 19.24 -11.65
CA ASN A 95 -4.46 20.64 -11.78
C ASN A 95 -3.78 21.51 -10.71
N ALA A 96 -3.68 21.01 -9.48
CA ALA A 96 -3.01 21.72 -8.40
C ALA A 96 -1.48 21.81 -8.61
N GLN A 97 -0.85 20.75 -9.11
CA GLN A 97 0.58 20.72 -9.42
C GLN A 97 0.95 21.60 -10.62
N LYS A 98 0.09 21.67 -11.64
CA LYS A 98 0.30 22.52 -12.82
C LYS A 98 0.25 24.01 -12.46
N ASN A 99 -0.46 24.35 -11.38
CA ASN A 99 -0.70 25.72 -10.96
C ASN A 99 0.25 26.23 -9.85
N GLN A 100 1.12 25.42 -9.24
CA GLN A 100 2.07 25.89 -8.20
C GLN A 100 3.11 24.85 -7.72
N LYS A 101 4.31 25.33 -7.35
CA LYS A 101 5.48 24.56 -6.85
C LYS A 101 5.44 24.19 -5.35
N ASN A 102 4.36 24.46 -4.60
CA ASN A 102 4.39 24.41 -3.12
C ASN A 102 3.36 23.41 -2.53
N SER A 103 3.78 22.58 -1.56
CA SER A 103 3.02 21.41 -1.06
C SER A 103 1.99 21.71 0.04
N ASN A 104 1.97 22.92 0.59
CA ASN A 104 1.09 23.32 1.71
C ASN A 104 -0.23 24.00 1.29
N ILE A 105 -0.63 23.89 0.03
CA ILE A 105 -1.83 24.55 -0.49
C ILE A 105 -3.08 23.83 0.02
N LYS A 106 -4.07 24.61 0.48
CA LYS A 106 -5.38 24.11 0.90
C LYS A 106 -6.17 23.61 -0.31
N ILE A 107 -6.69 22.39 -0.24
CA ILE A 107 -7.57 21.85 -1.30
C ILE A 107 -8.97 22.42 -1.11
N ASN A 108 -9.57 22.90 -2.19
CA ASN A 108 -10.99 23.21 -2.22
C ASN A 108 -11.78 21.95 -2.60
N TRP A 109 -12.53 21.41 -1.65
CA TRP A 109 -13.33 20.20 -1.83
C TRP A 109 -14.67 20.54 -2.46
N SER A 110 -15.12 19.73 -3.43
CA SER A 110 -16.50 19.80 -3.91
C SER A 110 -17.39 18.85 -3.09
N GLU A 111 -18.69 19.13 -3.00
CA GLU A 111 -19.67 18.30 -2.27
C GLU A 111 -19.73 16.83 -2.76
N VAL A 112 -19.26 16.57 -3.98
CA VAL A 112 -19.21 15.23 -4.57
C VAL A 112 -17.99 14.44 -4.08
N ASP A 113 -16.97 15.10 -3.55
CA ASP A 113 -15.76 14.46 -3.04
C ASP A 113 -15.91 14.04 -1.57
N THR A 114 -16.68 14.79 -0.78
CA THR A 114 -16.92 14.52 0.64
C THR A 114 -17.83 13.31 0.86
N LYS A 115 -18.84 13.10 0.00
CA LYS A 115 -19.70 11.91 0.03
C LYS A 115 -18.99 10.61 -0.35
N ARG A 116 -17.77 10.69 -0.89
CA ARG A 116 -17.01 9.54 -1.38
C ARG A 116 -15.98 9.00 -0.38
N LEU A 117 -15.76 9.74 0.70
CA LEU A 117 -14.87 9.37 1.81
C LEU A 117 -15.66 8.81 3.01
N GLN A 118 -17.01 8.80 2.95
CA GLN A 118 -17.93 8.13 3.88
C GLN A 118 -18.30 6.75 3.33
#